data_AF-A0A8H3M249-F1
#
_entry.id   AF-A0A8H3M249-F1
#
_cell.length_a   1.000
_cell.length_b   1.000
_cell.length_c   1.000
_cell.angle_alpha   90.00
_cell.angle_beta   90.00
_cell.angle_gamma   90.00
#
_symmetry.space_group_name_H-M   'P 1'
#
loop_
_entity.id
_entity.type
_entity.pdbx_description
1 polymer ?
#
loop_
_entity_poly.entity_id
_entity_poly.type
_entity_poly.pdbx_seq_one_letter_code
_entity_poly.pdbx_strand_id
1 'polypeptide(L)'
;MIPNRIKSTHSRSGRSSGRSSRNQPDIFQLQLTHVEVAFLPPNTTSHLQPLDVGIIASFKNYYKRNYCHHVLELFEDGKDINKEKINVKKAINYVSNAWNHVTKETIWNCWKKTGILPLSTNEDIDNASQV
;
A
#
# COMPACT_ATOMS: atom_id res chain seq x y z
N MET A 1 -13.84 -25.87 -23.81
CA MET A 1 -15.11 -25.45 -24.46
C MET A 1 -15.60 -24.18 -23.79
N ILE A 2 -15.49 -23.03 -24.47
CA ILE A 2 -16.04 -21.74 -24.02
C ILE A 2 -17.37 -21.54 -24.75
N PRO A 3 -18.44 -21.17 -24.04
CA PRO A 3 -19.27 -20.05 -24.48
C PRO A 3 -19.67 -19.17 -23.27
N ASN A 4 -19.85 -17.86 -23.32
CA ASN A 4 -20.64 -17.13 -24.30
C ASN A 4 -20.35 -15.62 -24.29
N ARG A 5 -20.53 -15.08 -25.50
CA ARG A 5 -20.64 -13.70 -25.94
C ARG A 5 -21.95 -13.08 -25.45
N ILE A 6 -21.92 -11.90 -24.83
CA ILE A 6 -23.10 -11.01 -24.71
C ILE A 6 -22.73 -9.62 -25.21
N LYS A 7 -23.50 -9.15 -26.20
CA LYS A 7 -23.40 -7.84 -26.85
C LYS A 7 -24.07 -6.74 -26.00
N SER A 8 -23.67 -5.51 -26.32
CA SER A 8 -23.94 -4.21 -25.70
C SER A 8 -25.38 -3.66 -25.72
N THR A 9 -25.54 -2.50 -25.06
CA THR A 9 -26.57 -1.42 -25.10
C THR A 9 -27.54 -1.43 -23.90
N HIS A 10 -27.83 -0.36 -23.15
CA HIS A 10 -27.87 1.09 -23.41
C HIS A 10 -27.43 1.99 -22.22
N SER A 11 -27.07 3.21 -22.62
CA SER A 11 -26.85 4.51 -21.95
C SER A 11 -27.68 4.91 -20.71
N ARG A 12 -27.02 5.59 -19.76
CA ARG A 12 -27.50 6.89 -19.21
C ARG A 12 -26.38 7.72 -18.56
N SER A 13 -26.59 9.02 -18.65
CA SER A 13 -25.70 10.17 -18.52
C SER A 13 -25.21 10.48 -17.10
N GLY A 14 -23.91 10.81 -16.97
CA GLY A 14 -23.32 11.38 -15.77
C GLY A 14 -22.31 12.49 -16.12
N ARG A 15 -22.62 13.70 -15.64
CA ARG A 15 -21.86 14.97 -15.64
C ARG A 15 -20.41 14.92 -16.16
N SER A 16 -20.18 15.57 -17.30
CA SER A 16 -18.86 16.00 -17.77
C SER A 16 -18.31 17.12 -16.89
N SER A 17 -17.54 16.76 -15.86
CA SER A 17 -16.55 17.68 -15.30
C SER A 17 -15.34 17.66 -16.24
N GLY A 18 -15.07 18.79 -16.89
CA GLY A 18 -13.93 18.98 -17.78
C GLY A 18 -12.62 18.75 -17.04
N ARG A 19 -12.14 17.50 -17.04
CA ARG A 19 -10.76 17.17 -16.69
C ARG A 19 -9.92 17.53 -17.90
N SER A 20 -9.14 18.60 -17.75
CA SER A 20 -8.06 18.97 -18.66
C SER A 20 -7.32 17.69 -19.09
N SER A 21 -7.35 17.43 -20.40
CA SER A 21 -6.66 16.32 -21.05
C SER A 21 -5.16 16.50 -20.89
N ARG A 22 -4.62 16.09 -19.73
CA ARG A 22 -3.21 15.76 -19.65
C ARG A 22 -3.00 14.59 -20.59
N ASN A 23 -2.15 14.78 -21.60
CA ASN A 23 -1.65 13.71 -22.46
C ASN A 23 -0.86 12.73 -21.56
N GLN A 24 -1.58 11.82 -20.92
CA GLN A 24 -1.01 10.78 -20.11
C GLN A 24 -0.66 9.64 -21.09
N PRO A 25 0.61 9.20 -21.14
CA PRO A 25 0.97 8.08 -22.00
C PRO A 25 0.12 6.89 -21.63
N ASP A 26 -0.44 6.23 -22.66
CA ASP A 26 -1.18 5.00 -22.49
C ASP A 26 -0.24 3.98 -21.84
N ILE A 27 -0.54 3.60 -20.59
CA ILE A 27 0.31 2.69 -19.79
C ILE A 27 0.41 1.34 -20.49
N PHE A 28 -0.59 0.96 -21.29
CA PHE A 28 -0.56 -0.27 -22.09
C PHE A 28 0.41 -0.21 -23.28
N GLN A 29 0.98 0.97 -23.57
CA GLN A 29 1.98 1.18 -24.62
C GLN A 29 3.40 1.40 -24.05
N LEU A 30 3.57 1.38 -22.72
CA LEU A 30 4.89 1.49 -22.10
C LEU A 30 5.67 0.19 -22.34
N GLN A 31 6.68 0.25 -23.19
CA GLN A 31 7.66 -0.84 -23.32
C GLN A 31 8.72 -0.72 -22.23
N LEU A 32 8.55 -1.51 -21.17
CA LEU A 32 9.49 -1.61 -20.06
C LEU A 32 10.43 -2.80 -20.31
N THR A 33 11.73 -2.60 -20.20
CA THR A 33 12.72 -3.65 -20.51
C THR A 33 13.09 -4.52 -19.31
N HIS A 34 12.77 -4.10 -18.08
CA HIS A 34 13.19 -4.76 -16.84
C HIS A 34 12.11 -4.80 -15.75
N VAL A 35 10.88 -4.40 -16.08
CA VAL A 35 9.76 -4.34 -15.12
C VAL A 35 8.53 -4.94 -15.78
N GLU A 36 7.96 -5.95 -15.16
CA GLU A 36 6.65 -6.48 -15.50
C GLU A 36 5.57 -5.76 -14.69
N VAL A 37 4.48 -5.38 -15.36
CA VAL A 37 3.34 -4.71 -14.73
C VAL A 37 2.13 -5.64 -14.82
N ALA A 38 1.66 -6.10 -13.67
CA ALA A 38 0.44 -6.88 -13.55
C ALA A 38 -0.74 -5.99 -13.14
N PHE A 39 -1.87 -6.14 -13.83
CA PHE A 39 -3.10 -5.43 -13.50
C PHE A 39 -4.00 -6.31 -12.63
N LEU A 40 -4.46 -5.75 -11.52
CA LEU A 40 -5.43 -6.41 -10.66
C LEU A 40 -6.84 -6.26 -11.23
N PRO A 41 -7.75 -7.23 -10.99
CA PRO A 41 -9.15 -7.05 -11.30
C PRO A 41 -9.74 -5.80 -10.61
N PRO A 42 -10.81 -5.22 -11.15
CA PRO A 42 -11.45 -4.07 -10.51
C PRO A 42 -11.98 -4.43 -9.13
N ASN A 43 -11.93 -3.47 -8.20
CA ASN A 43 -12.46 -3.56 -6.81
C ASN A 43 -11.78 -4.60 -5.90
N THR A 44 -10.54 -5.01 -6.20
CA THR A 44 -9.81 -5.99 -5.38
C THR A 44 -8.69 -5.38 -4.53
N THR A 45 -8.55 -4.05 -4.48
CA THR A 45 -7.48 -3.34 -3.75
C THR A 45 -7.28 -3.85 -2.33
N SER A 46 -8.34 -3.89 -1.51
CA SER A 46 -8.26 -4.33 -0.11
C SER A 46 -7.82 -5.78 0.08
N HIS A 47 -7.96 -6.62 -0.95
CA HIS A 47 -7.68 -8.05 -0.88
C HIS A 47 -6.34 -8.41 -1.51
N LEU A 48 -6.01 -7.80 -2.65
CA LEU A 48 -4.86 -8.15 -3.47
C LEU A 48 -3.70 -7.17 -3.34
N GLN A 49 -3.87 -5.98 -2.75
CA GLN A 49 -2.76 -5.03 -2.57
C GLN A 49 -2.16 -5.19 -1.16
N PRO A 50 -0.90 -5.67 -1.03
CA PRO A 50 -0.27 -5.92 0.28
C PRO A 50 -0.20 -4.68 1.17
N LEU A 51 -0.09 -3.50 0.54
CA LEU A 51 -0.10 -2.22 1.23
C LEU A 51 -1.40 -2.01 2.04
N ASP A 52 -2.54 -2.26 1.41
CA ASP A 52 -3.87 -2.11 2.00
C ASP A 52 -4.23 -3.27 2.94
N VAL A 53 -3.67 -4.46 2.72
CA VAL A 53 -3.90 -5.63 3.58
C VAL A 53 -3.39 -5.44 5.00
N GLY A 54 -2.29 -4.70 5.20
CA GLY A 54 -1.78 -4.50 6.55
C GLY A 54 -0.53 -3.64 6.70
N ILE A 55 0.28 -3.44 5.64
CA ILE A 55 1.53 -2.66 5.75
C ILE A 55 1.21 -1.21 6.14
N ILE A 56 0.23 -0.57 5.49
CA ILE A 56 -0.18 0.80 5.84
C ILE A 56 -0.73 0.88 7.26
N ALA A 57 -1.49 -0.12 7.70
CA ALA A 57 -2.05 -0.17 9.04
C ALA A 57 -0.95 -0.27 10.11
N SER A 58 0.02 -1.17 9.90
CA SER A 58 1.20 -1.34 10.74
C SER A 58 2.02 -0.06 10.83
N PHE A 59 2.35 0.54 9.67
CA PHE A 59 3.04 1.82 9.59
C PHE A 59 2.32 2.94 10.36
N LYS A 60 1.01 3.11 10.13
CA LYS A 60 0.20 4.12 10.83
C LYS A 60 0.18 3.88 12.35
N ASN A 61 0.18 2.63 12.79
CA ASN A 61 0.21 2.31 14.22
C ASN A 61 1.53 2.77 14.86
N TYR A 62 2.68 2.50 14.24
CA TYR A 62 3.96 2.99 14.74
C TYR A 62 4.09 4.51 14.68
N TYR A 63 3.58 5.15 13.63
CA TYR A 63 3.53 6.62 13.59
C TYR A 63 2.71 7.19 14.76
N LYS A 64 1.50 6.65 14.99
CA LYS A 64 0.64 7.05 16.11
C LYS A 64 1.30 6.82 17.46
N ARG A 65 2.03 5.73 17.64
CA ARG A 65 2.78 5.47 18.88
C ARG A 65 3.81 6.57 19.16
N ASN A 66 4.59 6.98 18.16
CA ASN A 66 5.54 8.09 18.30
C ASN A 66 4.82 9.40 18.63
N TYR A 67 3.69 9.68 17.98
CA TYR A 67 2.86 10.83 18.28
C TYR A 67 2.36 10.83 19.74
N CYS A 68 1.85 9.69 20.22
CA CYS A 68 1.35 9.56 21.59
C CYS A 68 2.46 9.77 22.62
N HIS A 69 3.66 9.20 22.42
CA HIS A 69 4.79 9.45 23.29
C HIS A 69 5.14 10.95 23.34
N HIS A 70 5.14 11.62 22.19
CA HIS A 70 5.41 13.05 22.16
C HIS A 70 4.38 13.88 22.93
N VAL A 71 3.09 13.52 22.82
CA VAL A 71 2.02 14.20 23.58
C VAL A 71 2.20 13.97 25.08
N LEU A 72 2.61 12.77 25.51
CA LEU A 72 2.91 12.47 26.91
C LEU A 72 4.08 13.31 27.43
N GLU A 73 5.18 13.42 26.67
CA GLU A 73 6.33 14.28 27.02
C GLU A 73 5.90 15.74 27.20
N LEU A 74 5.05 16.27 26.31
CA LEU A 74 4.52 17.63 26.43
C LEU A 74 3.68 17.80 27.70
N PHE A 75 2.87 16.80 28.04
CA PHE A 75 2.05 16.81 29.24
C PHE A 75 2.91 16.80 30.52
N GLU A 76 3.92 15.95 30.58
CA GLU A 76 4.87 15.87 31.70
C GLU A 76 5.66 17.17 31.87
N ASP A 77 6.02 17.82 30.77
CA ASP A 77 6.65 19.15 30.75
C ASP A 77 5.69 20.31 31.10
N GLY A 78 4.40 20.04 31.33
CA GLY A 78 3.39 21.07 31.61
C GLY A 78 3.07 21.97 30.41
N LYS A 79 3.37 21.53 29.18
CA LYS A 79 3.15 22.29 27.95
C LYS A 79 1.73 22.12 27.42
N ASP A 80 1.22 23.17 26.80
CA ASP A 80 -0.09 23.13 26.13
C ASP A 80 0.02 22.44 24.76
N ILE A 81 -0.53 21.23 24.68
CA ILE A 81 -0.54 20.38 23.49
C ILE A 81 -1.21 21.06 22.29
N ASN A 82 -2.16 21.99 22.51
CA ASN A 82 -2.83 22.71 21.42
C ASN A 82 -1.93 23.77 20.78
N LYS A 83 -0.94 24.27 21.51
CA LYS A 83 0.03 25.27 21.05
C LYS A 83 1.28 24.60 20.48
N GLU A 84 1.75 23.53 21.11
CA GLU A 84 2.95 22.79 20.72
C GLU A 84 2.68 21.79 19.58
N LYS A 85 2.39 22.31 18.39
CA LYS A 85 2.13 21.49 17.20
C LYS A 85 3.41 20.82 16.68
N ILE A 86 3.24 19.62 16.13
CA ILE A 86 4.31 18.93 15.42
C ILE A 86 4.70 19.71 14.17
N ASN A 87 5.98 20.03 14.05
CA ASN A 87 6.56 20.60 12.84
C ASN A 87 6.95 19.51 11.83
N VAL A 88 7.18 19.92 10.58
CA VAL A 88 7.50 19.02 9.46
C VAL A 88 8.74 18.16 9.74
N LYS A 89 9.78 18.71 10.38
CA LYS A 89 11.00 17.96 10.74
C LYS A 89 10.70 16.79 11.67
N LYS A 90 9.92 17.03 12.74
CA LYS A 90 9.49 15.96 13.66
C LYS A 90 8.61 14.94 12.95
N ALA A 91 7.68 15.37 12.11
CA ALA A 91 6.82 14.46 11.35
C ALA A 91 7.62 13.53 10.42
N ILE A 92 8.63 14.05 9.71
CA ILE A 92 9.54 13.24 8.87
C ILE A 92 10.28 12.20 9.72
N ASN A 93 10.79 12.60 10.89
CA ASN A 93 11.45 11.66 11.80
C ASN A 93 10.49 10.55 12.26
N TYR A 94 9.23 10.86 12.56
CA TYR A 94 8.23 9.85 12.94
C TYR A 94 7.89 8.92 11.79
N VAL A 95 7.81 9.41 10.56
CA VAL A 95 7.64 8.59 9.36
C VAL A 95 8.82 7.62 9.20
N SER A 96 10.05 8.13 9.30
CA SER A 96 11.25 7.28 9.22
C SER A 96 11.28 6.22 10.32
N ASN A 97 11.00 6.61 11.57
CA ASN A 97 10.95 5.69 12.69
C ASN A 97 9.85 4.65 12.52
N ALA A 98 8.65 5.06 12.08
CA ALA A 98 7.54 4.16 11.86
C ALA A 98 7.85 3.11 10.79
N TRP A 99 8.48 3.53 9.69
CA TRP A 99 8.89 2.60 8.62
C TRP A 99 9.93 1.59 9.11
N ASN A 100 10.93 2.03 9.87
CA ASN A 100 11.95 1.14 10.43
C ASN A 100 11.38 0.07 11.39
N HIS A 101 10.20 0.31 11.96
CA HIS A 101 9.51 -0.67 12.81
C HIS A 101 8.61 -1.63 12.04
N VAL A 102 8.27 -1.34 10.78
CA VAL A 102 7.55 -2.31 9.95
C VAL A 102 8.52 -3.42 9.58
N THR A 103 8.30 -4.60 10.15
CA THR A 103 9.23 -5.72 10.00
C THR A 103 9.09 -6.42 8.65
N LYS A 104 10.13 -7.12 8.22
CA LYS A 104 10.11 -7.93 7.00
C LYS A 104 9.03 -9.00 7.07
N GLU A 105 8.81 -9.59 8.25
CA GLU A 105 7.78 -10.59 8.51
C GLU A 105 6.38 -9.99 8.34
N THR A 106 6.16 -8.75 8.78
CA THR A 106 4.90 -8.04 8.57
C THR A 106 4.61 -7.88 7.07
N ILE A 107 5.63 -7.45 6.31
CA ILE A 107 5.52 -7.29 4.86
C ILE A 107 5.23 -8.64 4.20
N TRP A 108 6.03 -9.66 4.52
CA TRP A 108 5.88 -11.01 4.02
C TRP A 108 4.48 -11.58 4.28
N ASN A 109 3.99 -11.47 5.51
CA ASN A 109 2.66 -11.94 5.88
C ASN A 109 1.54 -11.20 5.13
N CYS A 110 1.71 -9.90 4.84
CA CYS A 110 0.74 -9.16 4.02
C CYS A 110 0.72 -9.69 2.59
N TRP A 111 1.89 -9.90 1.98
CA TRP A 111 1.98 -10.51 0.64
C TRP A 111 1.41 -11.93 0.61
N LYS A 112 1.76 -12.77 1.59
CA LYS A 112 1.20 -14.13 1.74
C LYS A 112 -0.34 -14.10 1.80
N LYS A 113 -0.90 -13.16 2.54
CA LYS A 113 -2.36 -12.99 2.69
C LYS A 113 -3.06 -12.55 1.41
N THR A 114 -2.37 -11.84 0.51
CA THR A 114 -2.94 -11.52 -0.82
C THR A 114 -3.03 -12.73 -1.76
N GLY A 115 -2.30 -13.81 -1.48
CA GLY A 115 -2.18 -14.97 -2.37
C GLY A 115 -1.36 -14.71 -3.63
N ILE A 116 -0.71 -13.54 -3.76
CA ILE A 116 0.15 -13.21 -4.90
C ILE A 116 1.50 -13.94 -4.80
N LEU A 117 2.09 -14.01 -3.61
CA LEU A 117 3.31 -14.79 -3.40
C LEU A 117 2.97 -16.26 -3.15
N PRO A 118 3.74 -17.19 -3.71
CA PRO A 118 3.58 -18.61 -3.42
C PRO A 118 3.73 -18.85 -1.91
N LEU A 119 2.89 -19.74 -1.38
CA LEU A 119 3.03 -20.26 -0.02
C LEU A 119 4.25 -21.19 -0.02
N SER A 120 5.47 -20.66 0.03
CA SER A 120 6.65 -21.51 0.17
C SER A 120 6.51 -22.28 1.48
N THR A 121 6.16 -23.56 1.38
CA THR A 121 6.41 -24.53 2.44
C THR A 121 7.93 -24.69 2.51
N ASN A 122 8.46 -24.89 3.71
CA ASN A 122 9.91 -25.01 3.94
C ASN A 122 10.58 -26.11 3.09
N GLU A 123 9.81 -26.95 2.42
CA GLU A 123 10.25 -28.01 1.48
C GLU A 123 10.84 -27.46 0.17
N ASP A 124 10.53 -26.22 -0.23
CA ASP A 124 11.05 -25.66 -1.50
C ASP A 124 12.43 -25.00 -1.36
N ILE A 125 12.85 -24.65 -0.14
CA ILE A 125 14.12 -23.94 0.13
C ILE A 125 15.31 -24.92 0.13
N ASP A 126 15.11 -26.15 0.59
CA ASP A 126 16.15 -27.19 0.61
C ASP A 126 16.48 -27.72 -0.80
N ASN A 127 15.53 -27.61 -1.74
CA ASN A 127 15.73 -28.03 -3.14
C ASN A 127 16.39 -26.93 -4.01
N ALA A 128 16.29 -25.66 -3.62
CA ALA A 128 16.93 -24.55 -4.34
C ALA A 128 18.42 -24.35 -3.98
N SER A 129 18.91 -25.00 -2.92
CA SER A 129 20.32 -24.95 -2.51
C SER A 129 21.17 -26.08 -3.11
N GLN A 130 20.60 -26.91 -4.00
CA GLN A 130 21.28 -28.04 -4.64
C GLN A 130 21.31 -27.95 -6.18
N VAL A 131 21.07 -26.77 -6.77
CA VAL A 131 21.26 -26.50 -8.21
C VAL A 131 22.31 -25.42 -8.41
#